data_AF-A0A2K9MFH8-F1
#
_entry.id   AF-A0A2K9MFH8-F1
#
_cell.length_a   1.000
_cell.length_b   1.000
_cell.length_c   1.000
_cell.angle_alpha   90.00
_cell.angle_beta   90.00
_cell.angle_gamma   90.00
#
_symmetry.space_group_name_H-M   'P 1'
#
loop_
_entity.id
_entity.type
_entity.pdbx_description
1 polymer ?
#
loop_
_entity_poly.entity_id
_entity_poly.type
_entity_poly.pdbx_seq_one_letter_code
_entity_poly.pdbx_strand_id
1 'polypeptide(L)'
;MRNCIKDPTKAVHAAADRLRRAIDAHLAGDDKDAARHFRAADSLSVFFWLNPCWFDVEKNVVEIAPVGDSVAVPKADRDPDRTICAQVRREVLGRDGYRCRYCSVRVIPAQVRKRAHLLYPVAVPWVTTDLRRQHAGFAALWLQYDHVVPHSHGGRSDAENVVISCGLCNFGKHNYTLHQLDLSDPRERAPMTIEWDGLTRLLS
;
A
#
# COMPACT_ATOMS: atom_id res chain seq x y z
N MET A 1 17.72 11.88 -3.49
CA MET A 1 16.57 11.15 -2.93
C MET A 1 15.53 10.85 -3.98
N ARG A 2 15.12 9.59 -4.03
CA ARG A 2 14.07 9.02 -4.89
C ARG A 2 12.68 9.34 -4.32
N ASN A 3 11.63 9.12 -5.12
CA ASN A 3 10.24 9.28 -4.63
C ASN A 3 9.68 7.99 -4.02
N CYS A 4 10.25 6.83 -4.37
CA CYS A 4 9.79 5.54 -3.87
C CYS A 4 10.90 4.48 -3.94
N ILE A 5 10.67 3.36 -3.24
CA ILE A 5 11.58 2.22 -3.17
C ILE A 5 11.76 1.57 -4.55
N LYS A 6 10.66 1.44 -5.31
CA LYS A 6 10.62 0.78 -6.61
C LYS A 6 9.52 1.37 -7.47
N ASP A 7 9.89 1.83 -8.66
CA ASP A 7 8.94 2.42 -9.59
C ASP A 7 7.86 1.40 -10.02
N PRO A 8 6.57 1.78 -10.06
CA PRO A 8 5.52 0.92 -10.51
C PRO A 8 5.68 0.56 -11.99
N THR A 9 5.55 -0.73 -12.32
CA THR A 9 5.58 -1.16 -13.72
C THR A 9 4.24 -0.95 -14.41
N LYS A 10 4.23 -1.01 -15.75
CA LYS A 10 2.97 -1.03 -16.53
C LYS A 10 2.01 -2.13 -16.07
N ALA A 11 2.52 -3.27 -15.60
CA ALA A 11 1.72 -4.37 -15.09
C ALA A 11 0.99 -4.01 -13.79
N VAL A 12 1.62 -3.24 -12.89
CA VAL A 12 1.00 -2.76 -11.64
C VAL A 12 -0.14 -1.79 -11.94
N HIS A 13 0.08 -0.86 -12.87
CA HIS A 13 -0.99 0.04 -13.32
C HIS A 13 -2.14 -0.74 -13.97
N ALA A 14 -1.84 -1.68 -14.87
CA ALA A 14 -2.84 -2.52 -15.53
C ALA A 14 -3.61 -3.40 -14.53
N ALA A 15 -3.01 -3.83 -13.42
CA ALA A 15 -3.71 -4.57 -12.38
C ALA A 15 -4.84 -3.74 -11.75
N ALA A 16 -4.61 -2.45 -11.47
CA ALA A 16 -5.65 -1.56 -10.95
C ALA A 16 -6.79 -1.40 -11.97
N ASP A 17 -6.47 -1.27 -13.27
CA ASP A 17 -7.49 -1.18 -14.33
C ASP A 17 -8.29 -2.48 -14.48
N ARG A 18 -7.64 -3.63 -14.32
CA ARG A 18 -8.31 -4.94 -14.32
C ARG A 18 -9.22 -5.12 -13.11
N LEU A 19 -8.79 -4.73 -11.92
CA LEU A 19 -9.64 -4.79 -10.72
C LEU A 19 -10.85 -3.88 -10.83
N ARG A 20 -10.70 -2.69 -11.41
CA ARG A 20 -11.83 -1.81 -11.73
C ARG A 20 -12.85 -2.50 -12.64
N ARG A 21 -12.39 -3.06 -13.76
CA ARG A 21 -13.24 -3.80 -14.71
C ARG A 21 -13.90 -5.03 -14.08
N ALA A 22 -13.19 -5.72 -13.18
CA ALA A 22 -13.75 -6.85 -12.45
C ALA A 22 -14.97 -6.43 -11.62
N ILE A 23 -14.87 -5.28 -10.96
CA ILE A 23 -15.96 -4.74 -10.13
C ILE A 23 -17.06 -4.15 -11.00
N ASP A 24 -16.74 -3.49 -12.11
CA ASP A 24 -17.75 -3.06 -13.11
C ASP A 24 -18.60 -4.24 -13.59
N ALA A 25 -17.93 -5.34 -14.00
CA ALA A 25 -18.61 -6.54 -14.49
C ALA A 25 -19.48 -7.18 -13.41
N HIS A 26 -18.98 -7.29 -12.16
CA HIS A 26 -19.78 -7.80 -11.04
C HIS A 26 -21.05 -6.97 -10.80
N LEU A 27 -20.91 -5.64 -10.77
CA LEU A 27 -22.06 -4.74 -10.58
C LEU A 27 -23.06 -4.79 -11.74
N ALA A 28 -22.60 -5.15 -12.94
CA ALA A 28 -23.45 -5.41 -14.11
C ALA A 28 -24.07 -6.82 -14.13
N GLY A 29 -23.78 -7.67 -13.14
CA GLY A 29 -24.26 -9.06 -13.07
C GLY A 29 -23.48 -10.06 -13.92
N ASP A 30 -22.32 -9.67 -14.48
CA ASP A 30 -21.45 -10.56 -15.25
C ASP A 30 -20.34 -11.15 -14.37
N ASP A 31 -20.70 -12.16 -13.60
CA ASP A 31 -19.76 -12.86 -12.69
C ASP A 31 -18.62 -13.56 -13.43
N LYS A 32 -18.85 -14.00 -14.68
CA LYS A 32 -17.83 -14.68 -15.48
C LYS A 32 -16.74 -13.70 -15.88
N ASP A 33 -17.14 -12.52 -16.36
CA ASP A 33 -16.19 -11.49 -16.77
C ASP A 33 -15.48 -10.86 -15.55
N ALA A 34 -16.20 -10.68 -14.44
CA ALA A 34 -15.62 -10.28 -13.16
C ALA A 34 -14.49 -11.21 -12.74
N ALA A 35 -14.76 -12.52 -12.71
CA ALA A 35 -13.76 -13.53 -12.35
C ALA A 35 -12.57 -13.58 -13.33
N ARG A 36 -12.81 -13.35 -14.63
CA ARG A 36 -11.74 -13.25 -15.64
C ARG A 36 -10.82 -12.06 -15.35
N HIS A 37 -11.39 -10.91 -15.02
CA HIS A 37 -10.64 -9.70 -14.71
C HIS A 37 -9.89 -9.76 -13.38
N PHE A 38 -10.47 -10.38 -12.35
CA PHE A 38 -9.75 -10.67 -11.10
C PHE A 38 -8.51 -11.53 -11.38
N ARG A 39 -8.66 -12.69 -12.03
CA ARG A 39 -7.50 -13.56 -12.38
C ARG A 39 -6.45 -12.83 -13.20
N ALA A 40 -6.86 -11.97 -14.13
CA ALA A 40 -5.89 -11.21 -14.93
C ALA A 40 -5.12 -10.17 -14.10
N ALA A 41 -5.69 -9.65 -13.01
CA ALA A 41 -4.99 -8.75 -12.09
C ALA A 41 -3.99 -9.50 -11.19
N ASP A 42 -4.16 -10.81 -11.02
CA ASP A 42 -3.24 -11.70 -10.32
C ASP A 42 -2.14 -12.20 -11.27
N SER A 43 -1.00 -11.52 -11.32
CA SER A 43 0.06 -11.86 -12.27
C SER A 43 1.44 -11.88 -11.64
N LEU A 44 2.31 -12.74 -12.19
CA LEU A 44 3.70 -12.86 -11.75
C LEU A 44 4.46 -11.54 -11.88
N SER A 45 4.18 -10.72 -12.90
CA SER A 45 4.81 -9.40 -13.05
C SER A 45 4.49 -8.45 -11.88
N VAL A 46 3.26 -8.51 -11.35
CA VAL A 46 2.87 -7.75 -10.16
C VAL A 46 3.48 -8.38 -8.91
N PHE A 47 3.46 -9.71 -8.83
CA PHE A 47 4.06 -10.47 -7.73
C PHE A 47 5.55 -10.13 -7.55
N PHE A 48 6.35 -10.18 -8.62
CA PHE A 48 7.79 -9.88 -8.59
C PHE A 48 8.11 -8.39 -8.47
N TRP A 49 7.15 -7.52 -8.79
CA TRP A 49 7.29 -6.12 -8.43
C TRP A 49 7.22 -5.94 -6.91
N LEU A 50 6.21 -6.52 -6.26
CA LEU A 50 5.92 -6.40 -4.82
C LEU A 50 6.88 -7.19 -3.92
N ASN A 51 6.88 -8.51 -4.07
CA ASN A 51 7.28 -9.42 -3.01
C ASN A 51 8.78 -9.39 -2.65
N PRO A 52 9.72 -9.23 -3.60
CA PRO A 52 11.13 -9.12 -3.23
C PRO A 52 11.40 -7.96 -2.24
N CYS A 53 10.70 -6.84 -2.40
CA CYS A 53 10.82 -5.70 -1.49
C CYS A 53 10.16 -5.93 -0.12
N TRP A 54 9.31 -6.95 0.02
CA TRP A 54 8.68 -7.35 1.28
C TRP A 54 9.44 -8.45 2.02
N PHE A 55 10.02 -9.40 1.28
CA PHE A 55 10.76 -10.52 1.88
C PHE A 55 12.13 -10.09 2.38
N ASP A 56 12.83 -9.29 1.57
CA ASP A 56 14.21 -8.87 1.84
C ASP A 56 14.22 -7.35 2.07
N VAL A 57 13.52 -6.89 3.11
CA VAL A 57 13.32 -5.44 3.36
C VAL A 57 14.64 -4.68 3.55
N GLU A 58 15.66 -5.35 4.08
CA GLU A 58 17.01 -4.83 4.24
C GLU A 58 17.70 -4.50 2.90
N LYS A 59 17.32 -5.17 1.81
CA LYS A 59 17.85 -4.86 0.47
C LYS A 59 17.30 -3.55 -0.09
N ASN A 60 16.27 -2.96 0.53
CA ASN A 60 15.77 -1.64 0.16
C ASN A 60 16.62 -0.50 0.76
N VAL A 61 17.44 -0.79 1.78
CA VAL A 61 18.32 0.18 2.46
C VAL A 61 19.49 0.55 1.55
N VAL A 62 19.67 1.85 1.34
CA VAL A 62 20.78 2.42 0.55
C VAL A 62 21.98 2.71 1.46
N GLU A 63 21.72 3.24 2.64
CA GLU A 63 22.74 3.58 3.63
C GLU A 63 22.25 3.26 5.04
N ILE A 64 23.04 2.53 5.84
CA ILE A 64 22.61 2.01 7.15
C ILE A 64 22.55 3.12 8.21
N ALA A 65 23.52 4.03 8.20
CA ALA A 65 23.63 5.11 9.20
C ALA A 65 23.98 6.43 8.51
N PRO A 66 23.02 7.05 7.78
CA PRO A 66 23.26 8.31 7.09
C PRO A 66 23.61 9.43 8.08
N VAL A 67 24.55 10.28 7.70
CA VAL A 67 24.96 11.43 8.53
C VAL A 67 23.77 12.38 8.70
N GLY A 68 23.49 12.77 9.95
CA GLY A 68 22.40 13.69 10.28
C GLY A 68 21.01 13.07 10.30
N ASP A 69 20.90 11.74 10.16
CA ASP A 69 19.63 11.03 10.34
C ASP A 69 19.27 10.86 11.83
N SER A 70 18.00 10.58 12.07
CA SER A 70 17.46 10.23 13.39
C SER A 70 18.00 8.90 13.90
N VAL A 71 18.14 8.78 15.22
CA VAL A 71 18.51 7.53 15.90
C VAL A 71 17.29 6.83 16.48
N ALA A 72 17.38 5.52 16.67
CA ALA A 72 16.32 4.76 17.31
C ALA A 72 16.10 5.23 18.75
N VAL A 73 14.86 5.57 19.08
CA VAL A 73 14.43 6.03 20.40
C VAL A 73 14.14 4.82 21.30
N PRO A 74 14.52 4.83 22.60
CA PRO A 74 14.17 3.75 23.53
C PRO A 74 12.66 3.52 23.59
N LYS A 75 12.20 2.27 23.79
CA LYS A 75 10.77 1.95 23.79
C LYS A 75 9.95 2.75 24.82
N ALA A 76 10.56 3.09 25.96
CA ALA A 76 9.91 3.86 27.03
C ALA A 76 9.58 5.31 26.61
N ASP A 77 10.32 5.85 25.65
CA ASP A 77 10.21 7.26 25.21
C ASP A 77 9.44 7.39 23.88
N ARG A 78 8.96 6.27 23.31
CA ARG A 78 8.13 6.28 22.10
C ARG A 78 6.69 6.61 22.46
N ASP A 79 5.94 7.11 21.47
CA ASP A 79 4.49 7.25 21.57
C ASP A 79 3.87 5.93 22.06
N PRO A 80 3.17 5.90 23.21
CA PRO A 80 2.61 4.66 23.74
C PRO A 80 1.53 4.09 22.80
N ASP A 81 0.92 4.92 21.96
CA ASP A 81 -0.06 4.45 20.97
C ASP A 81 0.52 4.40 19.56
N ARG A 82 0.90 3.19 19.15
CA ARG A 82 1.29 2.90 17.75
C ARG A 82 0.06 2.74 16.83
N THR A 83 -1.15 2.72 17.38
CA THR A 83 -2.37 2.51 16.63
C THR A 83 -2.77 3.78 15.89
N ILE A 84 -2.86 3.67 14.57
CA ILE A 84 -3.46 4.75 13.77
C ILE A 84 -4.97 4.62 13.91
N CYS A 85 -5.57 5.44 14.78
CA CYS A 85 -6.98 5.34 15.13
C CYS A 85 -7.92 5.70 13.95
N ALA A 86 -9.21 5.38 14.07
CA ALA A 86 -10.17 5.57 12.98
C ALA A 86 -10.31 7.04 12.54
N GLN A 87 -10.17 8.00 13.46
CA GLN A 87 -10.21 9.43 13.14
C GLN A 87 -9.03 9.83 12.27
N VAL A 88 -7.80 9.49 12.66
CA VAL A 88 -6.58 9.77 11.89
C VAL A 88 -6.65 9.09 10.52
N ARG A 89 -7.14 7.84 10.45
CA ARG A 89 -7.32 7.16 9.15
C ARG A 89 -8.26 7.90 8.22
N ARG A 90 -9.39 8.43 8.73
CA ARG A 90 -10.33 9.22 7.92
C ARG A 90 -9.70 10.51 7.43
N GLU A 91 -8.98 11.21 8.31
CA GLU A 91 -8.29 12.46 7.96
C GLU A 91 -7.22 12.24 6.89
N VAL A 92 -6.35 11.25 7.09
CA VAL A 92 -5.29 10.89 6.14
C VAL A 92 -5.88 10.43 4.81
N LEU A 93 -6.94 9.61 4.81
CA LEU A 93 -7.62 9.20 3.58
C LEU A 93 -8.28 10.38 2.87
N GLY A 94 -8.89 11.31 3.60
CA GLY A 94 -9.48 12.52 3.04
C GLY A 94 -8.43 13.44 2.40
N ARG A 95 -7.25 13.56 3.03
CA ARG A 95 -6.13 14.35 2.50
C ARG A 95 -5.50 13.70 1.27
N ASP A 96 -5.15 12.42 1.35
CA ASP A 96 -4.30 11.75 0.36
C ASP A 96 -5.08 11.05 -0.76
N GLY A 97 -6.38 10.77 -0.52
CA GLY A 97 -7.21 9.96 -1.39
C GLY A 97 -6.71 8.52 -1.51
N TYR A 98 -7.21 7.81 -2.53
CA TYR A 98 -6.86 6.43 -2.80
C TYR A 98 -5.57 6.29 -3.63
N ARG A 99 -4.52 7.01 -3.24
CA ARG A 99 -3.23 7.04 -3.96
C ARG A 99 -2.04 6.98 -3.01
N CYS A 100 -1.07 6.13 -3.32
CA CYS A 100 0.17 6.04 -2.56
C CYS A 100 0.97 7.35 -2.66
N ARG A 101 1.35 7.94 -1.53
CA ARG A 101 2.09 9.21 -1.45
C ARG A 101 3.58 9.09 -1.81
N TYR A 102 4.09 7.86 -1.87
CA TYR A 102 5.44 7.54 -2.37
C TYR A 102 5.43 7.28 -3.88
N CYS A 103 4.99 6.08 -4.29
CA CYS A 103 5.10 5.61 -5.67
C CYS A 103 3.89 5.92 -6.55
N SER A 104 2.91 6.70 -6.06
CA SER A 104 1.82 7.21 -6.89
C SER A 104 0.81 6.18 -7.42
N VAL A 105 0.93 4.88 -7.08
CA VAL A 105 -0.06 3.88 -7.50
C VAL A 105 -1.42 4.11 -6.84
N ARG A 106 -2.47 3.74 -7.57
CA ARG A 106 -3.83 3.60 -7.04
C ARG A 106 -3.85 2.54 -5.94
N VAL A 107 -4.54 2.80 -4.84
CA VAL A 107 -4.65 1.85 -3.73
C VAL A 107 -6.11 1.51 -3.41
N ILE A 108 -6.31 0.36 -2.79
CA ILE A 108 -7.61 -0.27 -2.56
C ILE A 108 -7.68 -0.70 -1.08
N PRO A 109 -8.74 -0.34 -0.33
CA PRO A 109 -8.93 -0.78 1.05
C PRO A 109 -9.01 -2.30 1.19
N ALA A 110 -8.55 -2.80 2.35
CA ALA A 110 -8.62 -4.23 2.67
C ALA A 110 -10.04 -4.79 2.61
N GLN A 111 -11.04 -3.96 2.92
CA GLN A 111 -12.46 -4.32 2.93
C GLN A 111 -12.93 -4.75 1.54
N VAL A 112 -12.51 -4.02 0.49
CA VAL A 112 -12.86 -4.34 -0.91
C VAL A 112 -12.28 -5.70 -1.28
N ARG A 113 -11.01 -5.94 -0.95
CA ARG A 113 -10.37 -7.25 -1.15
C ARG A 113 -11.09 -8.36 -0.38
N LYS A 114 -11.43 -8.14 0.89
CA LYS A 114 -12.16 -9.13 1.71
C LYS A 114 -13.51 -9.48 1.08
N ARG A 115 -14.23 -8.49 0.56
CA ARG A 115 -15.49 -8.69 -0.16
C ARG A 115 -15.27 -9.44 -1.48
N ALA A 116 -14.27 -9.06 -2.27
CA ALA A 116 -13.92 -9.74 -3.52
C ALA A 116 -13.50 -11.20 -3.28
N HIS A 117 -12.73 -11.49 -2.23
CA HIS A 117 -12.37 -12.86 -1.84
C HIS A 117 -13.59 -13.68 -1.42
N LEU A 118 -14.52 -13.08 -0.67
CA LEU A 118 -15.75 -13.75 -0.27
C LEU A 118 -16.62 -14.12 -1.49
N LEU A 119 -16.75 -13.22 -2.46
CA LEU A 119 -17.55 -13.42 -3.66
C LEU A 119 -16.88 -14.33 -4.70
N TYR A 120 -15.55 -14.20 -4.85
CA TYR A 120 -14.76 -14.90 -5.86
C TYR A 120 -13.54 -15.59 -5.25
N PRO A 121 -13.71 -16.56 -4.32
CA PRO A 121 -12.60 -17.12 -3.54
C PRO A 121 -11.54 -17.82 -4.39
N VAL A 122 -11.93 -18.36 -5.55
CA VAL A 122 -11.00 -18.99 -6.50
C VAL A 122 -10.25 -17.96 -7.33
N ALA A 123 -10.91 -16.87 -7.76
CA ALA A 123 -10.28 -15.84 -8.59
C ALA A 123 -9.49 -14.81 -7.78
N VAL A 124 -9.82 -14.67 -6.49
CA VAL A 124 -9.19 -13.76 -5.53
C VAL A 124 -8.71 -14.58 -4.33
N PRO A 125 -7.67 -15.42 -4.47
CA PRO A 125 -7.15 -16.18 -3.33
C PRO A 125 -6.55 -15.25 -2.28
N TRP A 126 -6.70 -15.62 -1.01
CA TRP A 126 -6.04 -14.90 0.08
C TRP A 126 -5.67 -15.82 1.24
N VAL A 127 -4.41 -16.22 1.31
CA VAL A 127 -3.84 -16.92 2.48
C VAL A 127 -3.02 -15.94 3.29
N THR A 128 -3.48 -15.61 4.50
CA THR A 128 -2.83 -14.59 5.34
C THR A 128 -1.37 -14.89 5.67
N THR A 129 -1.02 -16.17 5.84
CA THR A 129 0.32 -16.63 6.23
C THR A 129 1.25 -16.93 5.05
N ASP A 130 0.76 -16.90 3.80
CA ASP A 130 1.58 -17.21 2.63
C ASP A 130 1.33 -16.18 1.52
N LEU A 131 2.25 -15.24 1.38
CA LEU A 131 2.23 -14.18 0.37
C LEU A 131 2.18 -14.71 -1.06
N ARG A 132 2.73 -15.90 -1.32
CA ARG A 132 2.69 -16.55 -2.65
C ARG A 132 1.29 -17.05 -3.01
N ARG A 133 0.41 -17.15 -2.03
CA ARG A 133 -0.98 -17.58 -2.16
C ARG A 133 -1.96 -16.43 -1.90
N GLN A 134 -1.47 -15.20 -1.94
CA GLN A 134 -2.29 -13.99 -1.97
C GLN A 134 -2.41 -13.48 -3.40
N HIS A 135 -3.59 -13.00 -3.77
CA HIS A 135 -3.80 -12.34 -5.04
C HIS A 135 -2.89 -11.11 -5.20
N ALA A 136 -1.94 -11.17 -6.12
CA ALA A 136 -0.85 -10.19 -6.27
C ALA A 136 -1.35 -8.77 -6.55
N GLY A 137 -2.40 -8.61 -7.37
CA GLY A 137 -3.01 -7.29 -7.65
C GLY A 137 -3.50 -6.59 -6.37
N PHE A 138 -4.31 -7.27 -5.57
CA PHE A 138 -4.77 -6.74 -4.29
C PHE A 138 -3.64 -6.57 -3.26
N ALA A 139 -2.63 -7.44 -3.23
CA ALA A 139 -1.49 -7.27 -2.34
C ALA A 139 -0.66 -6.02 -2.70
N ALA A 140 -0.39 -5.82 -4.00
CA ALA A 140 0.40 -4.70 -4.49
C ALA A 140 -0.30 -3.35 -4.31
N LEU A 141 -1.62 -3.33 -4.52
CA LEU A 141 -2.46 -2.14 -4.45
C LEU A 141 -3.13 -2.00 -3.08
N TRP A 142 -2.70 -2.74 -2.07
CA TRP A 142 -3.29 -2.66 -0.74
C TRP A 142 -3.03 -1.28 -0.13
N LEU A 143 -4.10 -0.54 0.16
CA LEU A 143 -4.04 0.70 0.94
C LEU A 143 -3.52 0.40 2.35
N GLN A 144 -2.43 1.07 2.70
CA GLN A 144 -1.83 1.07 4.03
C GLN A 144 -1.77 2.50 4.57
N TYR A 145 -1.60 2.62 5.88
CA TYR A 145 -1.33 3.87 6.58
C TYR A 145 0.09 3.76 7.13
N ASP A 146 1.01 4.50 6.52
CA ASP A 146 2.44 4.41 6.81
C ASP A 146 2.88 5.59 7.68
N HIS A 147 3.71 5.30 8.68
CA HIS A 147 4.40 6.31 9.47
C HIS A 147 5.63 6.79 8.67
N VAL A 148 5.64 8.06 8.25
CA VAL A 148 6.75 8.65 7.47
C VAL A 148 8.03 8.63 8.30
N VAL A 149 7.99 9.23 9.49
CA VAL A 149 8.98 8.97 10.55
C VAL A 149 8.58 7.66 11.23
N PRO A 150 9.42 6.61 11.24
CA PRO A 150 9.09 5.36 11.90
C PRO A 150 8.84 5.55 13.40
N HIS A 151 7.92 4.77 13.96
CA HIS A 151 7.67 4.76 15.41
C HIS A 151 8.93 4.47 16.24
N SER A 152 9.84 3.62 15.73
CA SER A 152 11.13 3.34 16.36
C SER A 152 12.08 4.54 16.41
N HIS A 153 11.83 5.58 15.61
CA HIS A 153 12.58 6.84 15.54
C HIS A 153 11.75 8.02 16.10
N GLY A 154 10.73 7.74 16.92
CA GLY A 154 9.91 8.76 17.58
C GLY A 154 8.71 9.26 16.77
N GLY A 155 8.41 8.65 15.61
CA GLY A 155 7.24 9.00 14.82
C GLY A 155 5.91 8.69 15.52
N ARG A 156 5.01 9.67 15.56
CA ARG A 156 3.69 9.59 16.19
C ARG A 156 2.63 9.05 15.24
N SER A 157 1.52 8.56 15.79
CA SER A 157 0.38 8.02 15.02
C SER A 157 -0.68 9.08 14.68
N ASP A 158 -0.26 10.27 14.27
CA ASP A 158 -1.11 11.41 13.90
C ASP A 158 -1.13 11.67 12.39
N ALA A 159 -2.02 12.55 11.93
CA ALA A 159 -2.17 12.86 10.51
C ALA A 159 -0.94 13.58 9.92
N GLU A 160 -0.12 14.25 10.74
CA GLU A 160 1.10 14.95 10.27
C GLU A 160 2.22 13.97 9.93
N ASN A 161 2.28 12.82 10.61
CA ASN A 161 3.30 11.80 10.37
C ASN A 161 2.79 10.60 9.56
N VAL A 162 1.47 10.41 9.44
CA VAL A 162 0.89 9.27 8.71
C VAL A 162 0.46 9.66 7.30
N VAL A 163 0.76 8.80 6.32
CA VAL A 163 0.35 8.95 4.91
C VAL A 163 -0.30 7.70 4.34
N ILE A 164 -1.11 7.86 3.28
CA ILE A 164 -1.54 6.71 2.47
C ILE A 164 -0.36 6.15 1.68
N SER A 165 -0.18 4.84 1.76
CA SER A 165 0.84 4.10 1.01
C SER A 165 0.25 2.83 0.38
N CYS A 166 0.95 2.28 -0.63
CA CYS A 166 0.64 0.95 -1.14
C CYS A 166 1.35 -0.12 -0.31
N GLY A 167 0.98 -1.38 -0.57
CA GLY A 167 1.61 -2.52 0.04
C GLY A 167 3.14 -2.47 -0.05
N LEU A 168 3.70 -2.31 -1.26
CA LEU A 168 5.16 -2.28 -1.45
C LEU A 168 5.82 -1.22 -0.58
N CYS A 169 5.37 0.03 -0.65
CA CYS A 169 6.03 1.13 0.04
C CYS A 169 5.93 1.01 1.57
N ASN A 170 4.79 0.59 2.12
CA ASN A 170 4.62 0.43 3.56
C ASN A 170 5.54 -0.66 4.13
N PHE A 171 5.37 -1.90 3.68
CA PHE A 171 6.10 -3.02 4.27
C PHE A 171 7.55 -3.09 3.78
N GLY A 172 7.86 -2.56 2.60
CA GLY A 172 9.23 -2.42 2.12
C GLY A 172 10.02 -1.32 2.83
N LYS A 173 9.35 -0.26 3.31
CA LYS A 173 9.98 0.75 4.18
C LYS A 173 10.23 0.20 5.58
N HIS A 174 9.32 -0.64 6.08
CA HIS A 174 9.44 -1.28 7.38
C HIS A 174 9.65 -0.23 8.50
N ASN A 175 10.74 -0.32 9.25
CA ASN A 175 11.11 0.60 10.33
C ASN A 175 12.26 1.54 9.93
N TYR A 176 12.64 1.57 8.65
CA TYR A 176 13.72 2.41 8.16
C TYR A 176 13.25 3.85 7.95
N THR A 177 14.18 4.78 8.16
CA THR A 177 13.98 6.21 7.90
C THR A 177 13.95 6.47 6.39
N LEU A 178 13.48 7.64 6.01
CA LEU A 178 13.54 8.08 4.63
C LEU A 178 14.99 8.22 4.12
N HIS A 179 15.90 8.68 4.97
CA HIS A 179 17.32 8.85 4.62
C HIS A 179 17.98 7.49 4.37
N GLN A 180 17.73 6.49 5.22
CA GLN A 180 18.25 5.13 5.05
C GLN A 180 17.82 4.51 3.70
N LEU A 181 16.66 4.90 3.20
CA LEU A 181 16.10 4.42 1.94
C LEU A 181 16.38 5.37 0.75
N ASP A 182 17.10 6.47 0.94
CA ASP A 182 17.23 7.57 -0.02
C ASP A 182 15.87 7.98 -0.62
N LEU A 183 14.87 8.21 0.24
CA LEU A 183 13.53 8.66 -0.14
C LEU A 183 13.30 10.12 0.26
N SER A 184 12.75 10.89 -0.66
CA SER A 184 12.22 12.23 -0.38
C SER A 184 10.96 12.14 0.48
N ASP A 185 10.73 13.14 1.33
CA ASP A 185 9.55 13.16 2.18
C ASP A 185 8.27 13.30 1.34
N PRO A 186 7.35 12.33 1.40
CA PRO A 186 6.12 12.39 0.63
C PRO A 186 5.18 13.53 1.04
N ARG A 187 5.37 14.09 2.23
CA ARG A 187 4.55 15.19 2.79
C ARG A 187 4.88 16.54 2.16
N GLU A 188 6.08 16.70 1.60
CA GLU A 188 6.51 17.93 0.92
C GLU A 188 5.83 18.13 -0.44
N ARG A 189 5.22 17.09 -1.00
CA ARG A 189 4.50 17.16 -2.28
C ARG A 189 3.03 17.37 -2.04
N ALA A 190 2.34 18.19 -2.84
CA ALA A 190 0.89 18.31 -2.75
C ALA A 190 0.18 16.94 -2.95
N PRO A 191 -0.91 16.65 -2.23
CA PRO A 191 -1.81 15.54 -2.55
C PRO A 191 -2.30 15.63 -4.00
N MET A 192 -2.35 14.48 -4.68
CA MET A 192 -2.84 14.40 -6.05
C MET A 192 -4.27 13.88 -6.05
N THR A 193 -5.19 14.68 -6.54
CA THR A 193 -6.57 14.26 -6.80
C THR A 193 -6.64 13.44 -8.09
N ILE A 194 -7.29 12.27 -8.02
CA ILE A 194 -7.53 11.40 -9.18
C ILE A 194 -8.96 10.86 -9.14
N GLU A 195 -9.51 10.56 -10.32
CA GLU A 195 -10.77 9.83 -10.48
C GLU A 195 -10.58 8.35 -10.13
N TRP A 196 -10.48 8.04 -8.83
CA TRP A 196 -10.34 6.69 -8.30
C TRP A 196 -10.98 6.59 -6.91
N ASP A 197 -12.04 5.80 -6.80
CA ASP A 197 -12.90 5.65 -5.61
C ASP A 197 -12.41 4.56 -4.62
N GLY A 198 -11.19 4.05 -4.81
CA GLY A 198 -10.68 2.91 -4.06
C GLY A 198 -11.44 1.61 -4.32
N LEU A 199 -12.31 1.59 -5.35
CA LEU A 199 -13.23 0.52 -5.69
C LEU A 199 -14.22 0.19 -4.55
N THR A 200 -14.54 1.18 -3.73
CA THR A 200 -15.39 1.02 -2.54
C THR A 200 -16.85 0.73 -2.87
N ARG A 201 -17.30 1.00 -4.09
CA ARG A 201 -18.62 0.59 -4.61
C ARG A 201 -18.91 -0.91 -4.54
N LEU A 202 -17.89 -1.78 -4.43
CA LEU A 202 -18.09 -3.22 -4.17
C LEU A 202 -18.62 -3.50 -2.75
N LEU A 203 -18.51 -2.53 -1.84
CA LEU A 203 -18.97 -2.64 -0.46
C LEU A 203 -20.43 -2.23 -0.28
N SER A 204 -21.03 -1.62 -1.31
CA SER A 204 -22.43 -1.20 -1.33
C SER A 204 -23.36 -2.37 -1.64
#